data_AF-A0A821V006-F1
#
_entry.id   AF-A0A821V006-F1
#
_cell.length_a   1.000
_cell.length_b   1.000
_cell.length_c   1.000
_cell.angle_alpha   90.00
_cell.angle_beta   90.00
_cell.angle_gamma   90.00
#
_symmetry.space_group_name_H-M   'P 1'
#
loop_
_entity.id
_entity.type
_entity.pdbx_description
1 polymer ?
#
loop_
_entity_poly.entity_id
_entity_poly.type
_entity_poly.pdbx_seq_one_letter_code
_entity_poly.pdbx_strand_id
1 'polypeptide(L)'
;MPNVDPIQHQIQTNAIWSWSQLLPMENILLFFDDEKSCSFMRTLYQEISCQSLPLSKCFHSTYHRPYMNCVFDLAQRNIKTAILVFVNGDIILHNSVPHAISFVNTHFREFFLIGCRRDYVISRTLDYSDPANTLRDALNNSRINSTADIDFIAFKTDTPIYMAPFLVGVYRWDNWLLSEMLLRTNITVIDVTQSTFIIHQKLKELDGQKPLHHSSRIGAVYNDELTKNISGTDYKVGFINNAPQILSGDCQKSQCELKDNLLQSEVILLKQRANAQKYIAVLAINRGQMPLVWNWVCWAKRIGFQNYILLAEDFEAYNILRAANEPVFISLKQSLDTSSKSEAKYGSYDLQIITMYRLEFLMRVLRAGYHFLNTDIDTIWLSNPFDSISQNLSITIQGQMHKKMKMSRGLIIVHATPQGRHFWQNVIKCESQILVKLQEQQFYKNKLPASAFTDQECINDRLKFTTVKFLDPYLFPDELSFFDQHRSQSRGLVPVVIHENWLAGLESKIKRLRSWDLLASTDSSCDSLENGIPYSLPDRTAPVR
;
A
#
# COMPACT_ATOMS: atom_id res chain seq x y z
N MET A 1 -15.33 23.20 31.62
CA MET A 1 -16.54 22.34 31.66
C MET A 1 -16.94 22.07 33.12
N PRO A 2 -18.15 21.57 33.45
CA PRO A 2 -19.11 20.96 32.52
C PRO A 2 -19.51 21.99 31.47
N ASN A 3 -19.68 21.55 30.24
CA ASN A 3 -20.17 22.46 29.20
C ASN A 3 -21.47 23.08 29.72
N VAL A 4 -21.66 24.38 29.55
CA VAL A 4 -22.87 25.05 30.06
C VAL A 4 -24.12 24.46 29.39
N ASP A 5 -23.95 23.86 28.21
CA ASP A 5 -24.99 23.11 27.50
C ASP A 5 -25.15 21.68 28.06
N PRO A 6 -26.28 21.36 28.71
CA PRO A 6 -26.52 20.05 29.33
C PRO A 6 -26.36 18.87 28.37
N ILE A 7 -26.71 19.05 27.09
CA ILE A 7 -26.62 17.95 26.12
C ILE A 7 -25.18 17.63 25.72
N GLN A 8 -24.30 18.63 25.70
CA GLN A 8 -22.88 18.41 25.45
C GLN A 8 -22.22 17.66 26.61
N HIS A 9 -22.66 17.96 27.83
CA HIS A 9 -22.26 17.16 28.99
C HIS A 9 -22.74 15.72 28.87
N GLN A 10 -24.01 15.50 28.48
CA GLN A 10 -24.56 14.16 28.26
C GLN A 10 -23.80 13.36 27.20
N ILE A 11 -23.42 14.00 26.09
CA ILE A 11 -22.63 13.35 25.03
C ILE A 11 -21.33 12.79 25.58
N GLN A 12 -20.62 13.57 26.40
CA GLN A 12 -19.35 13.15 26.97
C GLN A 12 -19.50 12.09 28.06
N THR A 13 -20.52 12.21 28.92
CA THR A 13 -20.78 11.20 29.95
C THR A 13 -21.24 9.88 29.35
N ASN A 14 -22.01 9.90 28.25
CA ASN A 14 -22.36 8.71 27.47
C ASN A 14 -21.10 8.01 26.90
N ALA A 15 -20.18 8.79 26.34
CA ALA A 15 -18.93 8.26 25.79
C ALA A 15 -18.10 7.59 26.89
N ILE A 16 -17.84 8.30 28.00
CA ILE A 16 -17.05 7.78 29.12
C ILE A 16 -17.71 6.55 29.75
N TRP A 17 -19.03 6.58 29.93
CA TRP A 17 -19.77 5.40 30.40
C TRP A 17 -19.51 4.22 29.47
N SER A 18 -19.64 4.39 28.14
CA SER A 18 -19.42 3.29 27.21
C SER A 18 -18.01 2.70 27.32
N TRP A 19 -16.98 3.54 27.51
CA TRP A 19 -15.61 3.09 27.67
C TRP A 19 -15.40 2.33 28.99
N SER A 20 -16.04 2.79 30.07
CA SER A 20 -16.00 2.11 31.38
C SER A 20 -16.59 0.70 31.38
N GLN A 21 -17.49 0.41 30.42
CA GLN A 21 -18.05 -0.93 30.24
C GLN A 21 -17.08 -1.88 29.53
N LEU A 22 -16.02 -1.35 28.89
CA LEU A 22 -15.10 -2.12 28.05
C LEU A 22 -13.73 -2.31 28.71
N LEU A 23 -13.31 -1.39 29.59
CA LEU A 23 -12.03 -1.43 30.26
C LEU A 23 -12.12 -0.83 31.68
N PRO A 24 -11.22 -1.24 32.60
CA PRO A 24 -11.13 -0.61 33.93
C PRO A 24 -10.94 0.91 33.84
N MET A 25 -11.56 1.65 34.77
CA MET A 25 -11.51 3.12 34.78
C MET A 25 -10.10 3.70 34.86
N GLU A 26 -9.19 3.02 35.55
CA GLU A 26 -7.78 3.40 35.64
C GLU A 26 -7.04 3.39 34.30
N ASN A 27 -7.55 2.65 33.31
CA ASN A 27 -6.99 2.58 31.95
C ASN A 27 -7.61 3.60 30.99
N ILE A 28 -8.56 4.41 31.45
CA ILE A 28 -9.13 5.53 30.70
C ILE A 28 -8.36 6.80 31.07
N LEU A 29 -7.77 7.45 30.05
CA LEU A 29 -7.05 8.70 30.17
C LEU A 29 -7.78 9.82 29.42
N LEU A 30 -8.24 10.83 30.15
CA LEU A 30 -8.91 11.99 29.58
C LEU A 30 -7.97 13.18 29.46
N PHE A 31 -8.08 13.92 28.36
CA PHE A 31 -7.37 15.18 28.14
C PHE A 31 -8.34 16.35 28.15
N PHE A 32 -8.01 17.38 28.92
CA PHE A 32 -8.77 18.63 28.97
C PHE A 32 -7.88 19.85 28.75
N ASP A 33 -8.48 20.93 28.27
CA ASP A 33 -7.83 22.22 28.09
C ASP A 33 -7.47 22.88 29.45
N ASP A 34 -8.14 22.49 30.54
CA ASP A 34 -8.00 23.10 31.85
C ASP A 34 -8.10 22.09 33.02
N GLU A 35 -7.41 22.38 34.13
CA GLU A 35 -7.36 21.50 35.32
C GLU A 35 -8.69 21.46 36.10
N LYS A 36 -9.57 22.46 35.97
CA LYS A 36 -10.85 22.46 36.69
C LYS A 36 -11.77 21.39 36.12
N SER A 37 -11.84 21.28 34.79
CA SER A 37 -12.56 20.22 34.09
C SER A 37 -12.04 18.85 34.52
N CYS A 38 -10.72 18.70 34.59
CA CYS A 38 -10.09 17.45 35.01
C CYS A 38 -10.41 17.08 36.47
N SER A 39 -10.34 18.06 37.38
CA SER A 39 -10.69 17.89 38.80
C SER A 39 -12.15 17.47 38.97
N PHE A 40 -13.07 18.10 38.24
CA PHE A 40 -14.48 17.74 38.24
C PHE A 40 -14.71 16.29 37.80
N MET A 41 -14.05 15.83 36.74
CA MET A 41 -14.19 14.44 36.28
C MET A 41 -13.75 13.42 37.32
N ARG A 42 -12.69 13.72 38.08
CA ARG A 42 -12.24 12.86 39.20
C ARG A 42 -13.24 12.80 40.36
N THR A 43 -14.14 13.78 40.49
CA THR A 43 -15.24 13.73 41.48
C THR A 43 -16.39 12.82 41.05
N LEU A 44 -16.61 12.69 39.74
CA LEU A 44 -17.68 11.86 39.17
C LEU A 44 -17.26 10.40 39.03
N TYR A 45 -15.99 10.17 38.69
CA TYR A 45 -15.46 8.87 38.36
C TYR A 45 -14.22 8.58 39.19
N GLN A 46 -14.36 7.63 40.13
CA GLN A 46 -13.22 7.15 40.92
C GLN A 46 -12.19 6.50 40.00
N GLU A 47 -10.90 6.68 40.32
CA GLU A 47 -9.74 6.08 39.62
C GLU A 47 -9.52 6.51 38.16
N ILE A 48 -10.38 7.39 37.60
CA ILE A 48 -10.18 7.88 36.23
C ILE A 48 -8.87 8.66 36.12
N SER A 49 -8.07 8.34 35.11
CA SER A 49 -6.86 9.10 34.82
C SER A 49 -7.24 10.31 33.96
N CYS A 50 -6.69 11.47 34.31
CA CYS A 50 -7.02 12.70 33.62
C CYS A 50 -5.84 13.67 33.66
N GLN A 51 -5.61 14.40 32.56
CA GLN A 51 -4.50 15.32 32.36
C GLN A 51 -4.98 16.65 31.78
N SER A 52 -4.52 17.76 32.33
CA SER A 52 -4.61 19.07 31.69
C SER A 52 -3.36 19.37 30.87
N LEU A 53 -3.51 20.06 29.74
CA LEU A 53 -2.40 20.40 28.86
C LEU A 53 -1.69 21.68 29.32
N PRO A 54 -0.34 21.70 29.47
CA PRO A 54 0.38 22.91 29.90
C PRO A 54 0.24 24.06 28.89
N LEU A 55 -0.43 25.15 29.29
CA LEU A 55 -0.71 26.32 28.42
C LEU A 55 0.56 26.90 27.77
N SER A 56 1.68 26.95 28.48
CA SER A 56 2.91 27.57 27.99
C SER A 56 3.66 26.78 26.90
N LYS A 57 3.37 25.48 26.76
CA LYS A 57 4.10 24.59 25.83
C LYS A 57 3.20 23.88 24.84
N CYS A 58 1.96 23.60 25.21
CA CYS A 58 1.07 22.73 24.46
C CYS A 58 -0.03 23.47 23.73
N PHE A 59 -0.02 24.81 23.70
CA PHE A 59 -1.01 25.62 23.01
C PHE A 59 -0.38 26.51 21.95
N HIS A 60 -1.08 26.64 20.83
CA HIS A 60 -0.73 27.61 19.81
C HIS A 60 -1.07 29.02 20.28
N SER A 61 -0.08 29.92 20.27
CA SER A 61 -0.21 31.31 20.74
C SER A 61 -1.33 32.10 20.07
N THR A 62 -1.47 32.00 18.75
CA THR A 62 -2.54 32.71 18.00
C THR A 62 -3.91 32.05 18.12
N TYR A 63 -4.01 30.74 17.90
CA TYR A 63 -5.31 30.05 17.85
C TYR A 63 -5.85 29.65 19.22
N HIS A 64 -5.02 29.72 20.26
CA HIS A 64 -5.37 29.34 21.63
C HIS A 64 -5.94 27.92 21.70
N ARG A 65 -5.37 27.02 20.90
CA ARG A 65 -5.76 25.60 20.80
C ARG A 65 -4.60 24.70 21.18
N PRO A 66 -4.88 23.56 21.82
CA PRO A 66 -3.83 22.62 22.13
C PRO A 66 -3.28 21.93 20.89
N TYR A 67 -2.06 21.42 21.01
CA TYR A 67 -1.43 20.61 19.98
C TYR A 67 -1.62 19.10 20.19
N MET A 68 -1.92 18.38 19.11
CA MET A 68 -2.07 16.93 19.09
C MET A 68 -0.79 16.19 19.50
N ASN A 69 0.40 16.70 19.18
CA ASN A 69 1.65 16.07 19.59
C ASN A 69 1.82 16.05 21.11
N CYS A 70 1.42 17.12 21.81
CA CYS A 70 1.41 17.12 23.27
C CYS A 70 0.45 16.06 23.85
N VAL A 71 -0.72 15.88 23.24
CA VAL A 71 -1.70 14.86 23.65
C VAL A 71 -1.09 13.47 23.50
N PHE A 72 -0.49 13.17 22.34
CA PHE A 72 0.17 11.88 22.09
C PHE A 72 1.37 11.63 23.01
N ASP A 73 2.23 12.64 23.22
CA ASP A 73 3.40 12.54 24.11
C ASP A 73 2.98 12.27 25.56
N LEU A 74 1.94 12.94 26.05
CA LEU A 74 1.43 12.72 27.39
C LEU A 74 0.73 11.36 27.51
N ALA A 75 -0.01 10.94 26.48
CA ALA A 75 -0.63 9.61 26.46
C ALA A 75 0.46 8.52 26.56
N GLN A 76 1.53 8.66 25.78
CA GLN A 76 2.69 7.77 25.80
C GLN A 76 3.36 7.68 27.18
N ARG A 77 3.48 8.80 27.91
CA ARG A 77 4.05 8.79 29.28
C ARG A 77 3.13 8.17 30.33
N ASN A 78 1.85 7.98 30.02
CA ASN A 78 0.84 7.47 30.94
C ASN A 78 0.28 6.10 30.49
N ILE A 79 1.00 5.39 29.60
CA ILE A 79 0.61 4.05 29.14
C ILE A 79 0.55 3.07 30.31
N LYS A 80 -0.55 2.32 30.38
CA LYS A 80 -0.74 1.20 31.31
C LYS A 80 -1.05 -0.13 30.62
N THR A 81 -1.32 -0.09 29.32
CA THR A 81 -1.82 -1.21 28.52
C THR A 81 -0.92 -1.45 27.31
N ALA A 82 -0.95 -2.66 26.75
CA ALA A 82 -0.17 -2.99 25.55
C ALA A 82 -0.69 -2.31 24.27
N ILE A 83 -1.97 -1.92 24.25
CA ILE A 83 -2.66 -1.31 23.12
C ILE A 83 -3.25 0.02 23.56
N LEU A 84 -3.03 1.06 22.75
CA LEU A 84 -3.63 2.39 22.93
C LEU A 84 -4.79 2.55 21.96
N VAL A 85 -5.92 3.04 22.47
CA VAL A 85 -7.09 3.44 21.68
C VAL A 85 -7.25 4.95 21.80
N PHE A 86 -7.33 5.65 20.67
CA PHE A 86 -7.55 7.08 20.61
C PHE A 86 -8.90 7.37 19.95
N VAL A 87 -9.76 8.09 20.67
CA VAL A 87 -11.11 8.50 20.23
C VAL A 87 -11.43 9.90 20.74
N ASN A 88 -12.33 10.59 20.05
CA ASN A 88 -12.85 11.87 20.52
C ASN A 88 -13.83 11.68 21.70
N GLY A 89 -14.00 12.73 22.52
CA GLY A 89 -14.84 12.71 23.72
C GLY A 89 -16.35 12.57 23.48
N ASP A 90 -16.78 12.52 22.23
CA ASP A 90 -18.17 12.37 21.78
C ASP A 90 -18.45 10.99 21.15
N ILE A 91 -17.47 10.08 21.19
CA ILE A 91 -17.55 8.73 20.61
C ILE A 91 -17.98 7.70 21.65
N ILE A 92 -19.11 7.03 21.39
CA ILE A 92 -19.53 5.82 22.08
C ILE A 92 -18.86 4.61 21.41
N LEU A 93 -18.28 3.72 22.23
CA LEU A 93 -17.71 2.45 21.78
C LEU A 93 -18.60 1.28 22.20
N HIS A 94 -18.94 0.43 21.24
CA HIS A 94 -19.66 -0.81 21.49
C HIS A 94 -18.72 -1.95 21.90
N ASN A 95 -19.26 -3.00 22.53
CA ASN A 95 -18.49 -4.17 22.95
C ASN A 95 -17.80 -4.92 21.80
N SER A 96 -18.17 -4.69 20.53
CA SER A 96 -17.49 -5.28 19.38
C SER A 96 -16.06 -4.76 19.17
N VAL A 97 -15.73 -3.58 19.70
CA VAL A 97 -14.39 -2.96 19.58
C VAL A 97 -13.29 -3.81 20.24
N PRO A 98 -13.35 -4.15 21.54
CA PRO A 98 -12.31 -4.97 22.17
C PRO A 98 -12.19 -6.37 21.54
N HIS A 99 -13.29 -6.97 21.05
CA HIS A 99 -13.23 -8.25 20.35
C HIS A 99 -12.46 -8.15 19.03
N ALA A 100 -12.67 -7.09 18.25
CA ALA A 100 -11.92 -6.82 17.02
C ALA A 100 -10.43 -6.57 17.30
N ILE A 101 -10.11 -5.77 18.33
CA ILE A 101 -8.73 -5.53 18.76
C ILE A 101 -8.05 -6.85 19.17
N SER A 102 -8.72 -7.67 19.98
CA SER A 102 -8.21 -8.96 20.44
C SER A 102 -7.93 -9.90 19.27
N PHE A 103 -8.85 -9.99 18.32
CA PHE A 103 -8.68 -10.80 17.11
C PHE A 103 -7.46 -10.32 16.29
N VAL A 104 -7.31 -9.02 16.04
CA VAL A 104 -6.17 -8.52 15.25
C VAL A 104 -4.85 -8.75 15.99
N ASN A 105 -4.83 -8.54 17.31
CA ASN A 105 -3.62 -8.70 18.11
C ASN A 105 -3.06 -10.13 18.10
N THR A 106 -3.88 -11.15 17.85
CA THR A 106 -3.40 -12.53 17.69
C THR A 106 -2.87 -12.83 16.28
N HIS A 107 -3.22 -12.02 15.27
CA HIS A 107 -2.84 -12.25 13.88
C HIS A 107 -1.67 -11.39 13.41
N PHE A 108 -1.45 -10.22 14.02
CA PHE A 108 -0.44 -9.27 13.58
C PHE A 108 0.52 -8.87 14.70
N ARG A 109 1.82 -8.89 14.38
CA ARG A 109 2.86 -8.39 15.28
C ARG A 109 2.78 -6.88 15.46
N GLU A 110 2.62 -6.12 14.38
CA GLU A 110 2.42 -4.67 14.38
C GLU A 110 1.17 -4.36 13.58
N PHE A 111 0.30 -3.51 14.11
CA PHE A 111 -0.94 -3.15 13.44
C PHE A 111 -1.35 -1.72 13.75
N PHE A 112 -2.16 -1.16 12.86
CA PHE A 112 -2.86 0.10 13.06
C PHE A 112 -4.31 -0.03 12.62
N LEU A 113 -5.23 -0.01 13.58
CA LEU A 113 -6.66 -0.14 13.34
C LEU A 113 -7.27 1.22 13.10
N ILE A 114 -8.17 1.27 12.12
CA ILE A 114 -9.01 2.42 11.82
C ILE A 114 -10.44 1.96 11.62
N GLY A 115 -11.40 2.82 11.96
CA GLY A 115 -12.82 2.54 11.71
C GLY A 115 -13.58 3.83 11.41
N CYS A 116 -14.51 3.76 10.45
CA CYS A 116 -15.42 4.86 10.20
C CYS A 116 -16.39 5.00 11.37
N ARG A 117 -16.56 6.24 11.83
CA ARG A 117 -17.65 6.56 12.76
C ARG A 117 -19.02 6.43 12.09
N ARG A 118 -20.01 6.09 12.91
CA ARG A 118 -21.44 6.09 12.59
C ARG A 118 -22.08 7.26 13.31
N ASP A 119 -22.63 8.20 12.56
CA ASP A 119 -23.32 9.35 13.13
C ASP A 119 -24.68 8.93 13.69
N TYR A 120 -24.94 9.29 14.94
CA TYR A 120 -26.22 9.18 15.61
C TYR A 120 -26.67 10.56 16.09
N VAL A 121 -27.90 10.95 15.73
CA VAL A 121 -28.45 12.24 16.13
C VAL A 121 -29.09 12.12 17.51
N ILE A 122 -28.49 12.73 18.53
CA ILE A 122 -29.05 12.76 19.87
C ILE A 122 -30.18 13.79 19.96
N SER A 123 -31.33 13.37 20.48
CA SER A 123 -32.50 14.25 20.67
C SER A 123 -32.42 15.00 22.00
N ARG A 124 -32.87 16.26 22.00
CA ARG A 124 -33.03 17.08 23.21
C ARG A 124 -34.29 16.75 24.02
N THR A 125 -35.25 16.05 23.43
CA THR A 125 -36.59 15.84 24.00
C THR A 125 -36.79 14.45 24.61
N LEU A 126 -35.84 13.55 24.40
CA LEU A 126 -35.88 12.19 24.92
C LEU A 126 -34.98 12.17 26.16
N ASP A 127 -35.49 11.65 27.27
CA ASP A 127 -34.74 11.50 28.52
C ASP A 127 -33.66 10.41 28.34
N TYR A 128 -32.53 10.81 27.77
CA TYR A 128 -31.34 9.99 27.59
C TYR A 128 -30.32 10.26 28.69
N SER A 129 -30.79 10.46 29.92
CA SER A 129 -29.94 10.39 31.11
C SER A 129 -29.31 9.01 31.30
N ASP A 130 -29.82 7.98 30.61
CA ASP A 130 -29.29 6.61 30.57
C ASP A 130 -28.45 6.33 29.29
N PRO A 131 -27.10 6.28 29.42
CA PRO A 131 -26.19 5.97 28.33
C PRO A 131 -26.44 4.61 27.65
N ALA A 132 -26.98 3.62 28.38
CA ALA A 132 -27.21 2.28 27.82
C ALA A 132 -28.36 2.29 26.81
N ASN A 133 -29.41 3.08 27.09
CA ASN A 133 -30.50 3.31 26.15
C ASN A 133 -30.03 4.11 24.93
N THR A 134 -29.16 5.11 25.11
CA THR A 134 -28.55 5.84 23.99
C THR A 134 -27.76 4.90 23.08
N LEU A 135 -26.92 4.03 23.65
CA LEU A 135 -26.18 3.04 22.86
C LEU A 135 -27.13 2.09 22.10
N ARG A 136 -28.16 1.54 22.77
CA ARG A 136 -29.13 0.65 22.12
C ARG A 136 -29.85 1.32 20.96
N ASP A 137 -30.26 2.57 21.14
CA ASP A 137 -30.93 3.33 20.09
C ASP A 137 -29.97 3.66 18.94
N ALA A 138 -28.74 4.07 19.25
CA ALA A 138 -27.72 4.39 18.26
C ALA A 138 -27.27 3.18 17.43
N LEU A 139 -27.24 1.97 18.00
CA LEU A 139 -26.97 0.75 17.23
C LEU A 139 -27.99 0.52 16.11
N ASN A 140 -29.25 0.94 16.31
CA ASN A 140 -30.32 0.79 15.33
C ASN A 140 -30.43 1.97 14.35
N ASN A 141 -30.03 3.17 14.78
CA ASN A 141 -30.35 4.42 14.07
C ASN A 141 -29.12 5.20 13.55
N SER A 142 -27.90 4.76 13.86
CA SER A 142 -26.67 5.41 13.39
C SER A 142 -26.33 5.08 11.92
N ARG A 143 -25.60 5.97 11.24
CA ARG A 143 -25.23 5.80 9.82
C ARG A 143 -23.80 6.20 9.54
N ILE A 144 -23.13 5.45 8.66
CA ILE A 144 -21.84 5.85 8.11
C ILE A 144 -22.09 6.92 7.04
N ASN A 145 -21.48 8.09 7.18
CA ASN A 145 -21.66 9.21 6.25
C ASN A 145 -20.48 9.41 5.29
N SER A 146 -19.25 9.10 5.73
CA SER A 146 -18.03 9.36 4.98
C SER A 146 -16.94 8.37 5.37
N THR A 147 -16.19 7.91 4.38
CA THR A 147 -15.01 7.03 4.55
C THR A 147 -13.77 7.80 4.98
N ALA A 148 -13.83 9.14 5.03
CA ALA A 148 -12.77 9.99 5.56
C ALA A 148 -12.90 10.26 7.06
N ASP A 149 -14.05 9.93 7.66
CA ASP A 149 -14.38 10.24 9.05
C ASP A 149 -13.86 9.13 9.99
N ILE A 150 -12.54 9.15 10.22
CA ILE A 150 -11.81 8.15 11.00
C ILE A 150 -11.62 8.72 12.42
N ASP A 151 -12.62 8.54 13.27
CA ASP A 151 -12.60 8.99 14.68
C ASP A 151 -12.17 7.90 15.67
N PHE A 152 -11.71 6.76 15.15
CA PHE A 152 -11.20 5.63 15.95
C PHE A 152 -9.86 5.16 15.40
N ILE A 153 -8.87 5.12 16.28
CA ILE A 153 -7.53 4.64 16.00
C ILE A 153 -7.10 3.70 17.14
N ALA A 154 -6.55 2.53 16.83
CA ALA A 154 -5.94 1.67 17.83
C ALA A 154 -4.64 1.01 17.34
N PHE A 155 -3.62 0.99 18.17
CA PHE A 155 -2.29 0.48 17.82
C PHE A 155 -1.52 0.01 19.06
N LYS A 156 -0.43 -0.74 18.86
CA LYS A 156 0.42 -1.18 19.97
C LYS A 156 1.21 -0.02 20.53
N THR A 157 1.36 0.02 21.84
CA THR A 157 1.96 1.17 22.53
C THR A 157 3.43 1.41 22.21
N ASP A 158 4.14 0.38 21.77
CA ASP A 158 5.51 0.42 21.28
C ASP A 158 5.64 0.78 19.79
N THR A 159 4.53 0.90 19.05
CA THR A 159 4.54 1.37 17.66
C THR A 159 5.03 2.82 17.62
N PRO A 160 6.10 3.14 16.86
CA PRO A 160 6.74 4.45 16.89
C PRO A 160 5.90 5.51 16.14
N ILE A 161 5.03 6.22 16.85
CA ILE A 161 4.22 7.32 16.29
C ILE A 161 4.82 8.66 16.72
N TYR A 162 5.23 9.45 15.73
CA TYR A 162 5.70 10.82 15.93
C TYR A 162 4.61 11.77 15.45
N MET A 163 3.81 12.29 16.38
CA MET A 163 2.70 13.16 16.01
C MET A 163 3.19 14.58 15.73
N ALA A 164 2.75 15.17 14.61
CA ALA A 164 3.07 16.58 14.29
C ALA A 164 2.19 17.55 15.12
N PRO A 165 2.59 18.82 15.30
CA PRO A 165 1.89 19.79 16.15
C PRO A 165 0.63 20.36 15.48
N PHE A 166 -0.32 19.47 15.14
CA PHE A 166 -1.65 19.82 14.66
C PHE A 166 -2.51 20.40 15.77
N LEU A 167 -3.41 21.32 15.44
CA LEU A 167 -4.38 21.86 16.40
C LEU A 167 -5.50 20.85 16.67
N VAL A 168 -5.79 20.61 17.96
CA VAL A 168 -6.90 19.75 18.40
C VAL A 168 -8.25 20.33 17.94
N GLY A 169 -9.14 19.45 17.49
CA GLY A 169 -10.49 19.80 16.99
C GLY A 169 -10.52 20.40 15.57
N VAL A 170 -9.38 20.42 14.87
CA VAL A 170 -9.23 20.91 13.50
C VAL A 170 -8.84 19.75 12.59
N TYR A 171 -9.46 19.64 11.41
CA TYR A 171 -9.23 18.54 10.46
C TYR A 171 -7.75 18.43 10.00
N ARG A 172 -7.40 17.27 9.39
CA ARG A 172 -6.14 16.86 8.75
C ARG A 172 -5.28 15.88 9.54
N TRP A 173 -5.24 15.97 10.85
CA TRP A 173 -4.25 15.26 11.66
C TRP A 173 -4.42 13.72 11.59
N ASP A 174 -5.67 13.27 11.51
CA ASP A 174 -6.12 11.89 11.40
C ASP A 174 -5.82 11.29 10.02
N ASN A 175 -6.22 11.98 8.94
CA ASN A 175 -5.89 11.56 7.58
C ASN A 175 -4.36 11.56 7.37
N TRP A 176 -3.66 12.56 7.91
CA TRP A 176 -2.20 12.60 7.86
C TRP A 176 -1.60 11.40 8.59
N LEU A 177 -2.01 11.14 9.83
CA LEU A 177 -1.48 10.01 10.60
C LEU A 177 -1.75 8.68 9.89
N LEU A 178 -2.95 8.51 9.34
CA LEU A 178 -3.27 7.32 8.54
C LEU A 178 -2.36 7.21 7.31
N SER A 179 -2.08 8.32 6.60
CA SER A 179 -1.15 8.28 5.47
C SER A 179 0.26 7.84 5.89
N GLU A 180 0.76 8.32 7.03
CA GLU A 180 2.06 7.91 7.56
C GLU A 180 2.08 6.41 7.89
N MET A 181 0.99 5.87 8.45
CA MET A 181 0.91 4.43 8.75
C MET A 181 0.77 3.58 7.49
N LEU A 182 -0.01 4.02 6.51
CA LEU A 182 -0.17 3.34 5.22
C LEU A 182 1.13 3.24 4.43
N LEU A 183 2.06 4.18 4.62
CA LEU A 183 3.35 4.19 3.91
C LEU A 183 4.44 3.36 4.59
N ARG A 184 4.17 2.80 5.77
CA ARG A 184 5.10 1.92 6.48
C ARG A 184 4.87 0.47 6.08
N THR A 185 5.93 -0.21 5.65
CA THR A 185 5.87 -1.62 5.21
C THR A 185 5.86 -2.63 6.36
N ASN A 186 6.20 -2.19 7.57
CA ASN A 186 6.27 -3.04 8.77
C ASN A 186 5.02 -2.94 9.65
N ILE A 187 4.00 -2.17 9.26
CA ILE A 187 2.74 -2.01 10.00
C ILE A 187 1.59 -2.41 9.09
N THR A 188 0.76 -3.34 9.53
CA THR A 188 -0.47 -3.66 8.80
C THR A 188 -1.58 -2.70 9.23
N VAL A 189 -2.08 -1.89 8.31
CA VAL A 189 -3.28 -1.06 8.54
C VAL A 189 -4.53 -1.90 8.27
N ILE A 190 -5.49 -1.91 9.20
CA ILE A 190 -6.73 -2.69 9.07
C ILE A 190 -7.95 -1.79 9.28
N ASP A 191 -8.87 -1.83 8.31
CA ASP A 191 -10.22 -1.25 8.44
C ASP A 191 -11.13 -2.21 9.23
N VAL A 192 -11.61 -1.76 10.39
CA VAL A 192 -12.52 -2.53 11.27
C VAL A 192 -13.98 -2.06 11.19
N THR A 193 -14.33 -1.21 10.23
CA THR A 193 -15.66 -0.59 10.08
C THR A 193 -16.79 -1.63 9.98
N GLN A 194 -16.53 -2.78 9.37
CA GLN A 194 -17.53 -3.85 9.16
C GLN A 194 -17.66 -4.79 10.37
N SER A 195 -16.75 -4.70 11.34
CA SER A 195 -16.73 -5.56 12.54
C SER A 195 -16.98 -4.80 13.84
N THR A 196 -17.00 -3.46 13.80
CA THR A 196 -17.12 -2.62 14.98
C THR A 196 -18.24 -1.59 14.86
N PHE A 197 -18.76 -1.15 16.01
CA PHE A 197 -19.67 0.00 16.09
C PHE A 197 -18.96 1.10 16.88
N ILE A 198 -18.56 2.13 16.14
CA ILE A 198 -17.97 3.38 16.64
C ILE A 198 -19.00 4.46 16.37
N ILE A 199 -19.62 5.00 17.42
CA ILE A 199 -20.80 5.84 17.29
C ILE A 199 -20.45 7.27 17.68
N HIS A 200 -20.57 8.20 16.73
CA HIS A 200 -20.42 9.62 16.98
C HIS A 200 -21.77 10.25 17.29
N GLN A 201 -21.85 10.91 18.45
CA GLN A 201 -23.08 11.56 18.90
C GLN A 201 -23.11 13.00 18.38
N LYS A 202 -24.06 13.31 17.50
CA LYS A 202 -24.24 14.66 16.96
C LYS A 202 -25.57 15.27 17.37
N LEU A 203 -25.59 16.58 17.55
CA LEU A 203 -26.84 17.31 17.75
C LEU A 203 -27.60 17.44 16.44
N LYS A 204 -28.94 17.44 16.53
CA LYS A 204 -29.78 17.83 15.39
C LYS A 204 -29.49 19.29 15.06
N GLU A 205 -29.10 19.55 13.81
CA GLU A 205 -28.94 20.91 13.31
C GLU A 205 -30.28 21.66 13.41
N LEU A 206 -30.24 22.93 13.80
CA LEU A 206 -31.42 23.79 13.78
C LEU A 206 -31.78 24.07 12.31
N ASP A 207 -33.08 24.04 11.98
CA ASP A 207 -33.56 24.29 10.62
C ASP A 207 -32.96 25.59 10.05
N GLY A 208 -32.30 25.48 8.90
CA GLY A 208 -31.69 26.62 8.19
C GLY A 208 -30.20 26.87 8.47
N GLN A 209 -29.59 26.20 9.45
CA GLN A 209 -28.13 26.26 9.64
C GLN A 209 -27.44 25.17 8.81
N LYS A 210 -26.65 25.54 7.80
CA LYS A 210 -25.74 24.60 7.16
C LYS A 210 -24.55 24.32 8.08
N PRO A 211 -24.09 23.06 8.20
CA PRO A 211 -22.89 22.75 8.94
C PRO A 211 -21.73 23.57 8.41
N LEU A 212 -20.97 24.17 9.32
CA LEU A 212 -19.73 24.86 8.98
C LEU A 212 -18.81 23.86 8.28
N HIS A 213 -18.44 24.17 7.04
CA HIS A 213 -17.47 23.39 6.30
C HIS A 213 -16.15 23.32 7.09
N HIS A 214 -15.52 22.16 7.15
CA HIS A 214 -14.34 21.92 8.00
C HIS A 214 -13.19 22.91 7.69
N SER A 215 -13.05 23.34 6.44
CA SER A 215 -12.05 24.33 6.01
C SER A 215 -12.31 25.75 6.55
N SER A 216 -13.52 26.02 7.02
CA SER A 216 -13.91 27.31 7.59
C SER A 216 -13.69 27.38 9.11
N ARG A 217 -13.22 26.30 9.74
CA ARG A 217 -12.91 26.28 11.18
C ARG A 217 -11.66 27.12 11.49
N ILE A 218 -11.66 27.80 12.62
CA ILE A 218 -10.48 28.53 13.11
C ILE A 218 -9.32 27.54 13.30
N GLY A 219 -8.17 27.81 12.65
CA GLY A 219 -6.99 26.94 12.64
C GLY A 219 -6.89 26.00 11.44
N ALA A 220 -7.92 25.93 10.59
CA ALA A 220 -7.95 25.09 9.38
C ALA A 220 -6.74 25.31 8.46
N VAL A 221 -6.42 26.58 8.17
CA VAL A 221 -5.30 26.97 7.31
C VAL A 221 -3.98 26.46 7.87
N TYR A 222 -3.75 26.63 9.17
CA TYR A 222 -2.53 26.15 9.84
C TYR A 222 -2.35 24.64 9.69
N ASN A 223 -3.39 23.83 9.97
CA ASN A 223 -3.28 22.37 9.83
C ASN A 223 -3.07 21.96 8.36
N ASP A 224 -3.73 22.63 7.41
CA ASP A 224 -3.59 22.34 5.99
C ASP A 224 -2.18 22.66 5.46
N GLU A 225 -1.62 23.81 5.85
CA GLU A 225 -0.25 24.21 5.53
C GLU A 225 0.78 23.29 6.20
N LEU A 226 0.60 22.97 7.48
CA LEU A 226 1.47 22.03 8.19
C LEU A 226 1.51 20.67 7.48
N THR A 227 0.35 20.13 7.11
CA THR A 227 0.24 18.84 6.40
C THR A 227 0.99 18.87 5.07
N LYS A 228 0.81 19.93 4.27
CA LYS A 228 1.50 20.09 2.99
C LYS A 228 3.01 20.23 3.15
N ASN A 229 3.46 20.90 4.21
CA ASN A 229 4.87 21.10 4.47
C ASN A 229 5.58 19.80 4.90
N ILE A 230 4.93 18.99 5.75
CA ILE A 230 5.57 17.77 6.28
C ILE A 230 5.43 16.55 5.37
N SER A 231 4.37 16.46 4.57
CA SER A 231 4.09 15.27 3.74
C SER A 231 3.85 15.59 2.26
N GLY A 232 3.99 16.83 1.81
CA GLY A 232 3.78 17.20 0.41
C GLY A 232 2.37 16.85 -0.07
N THR A 233 2.25 15.86 -0.95
CA THR A 233 0.96 15.35 -1.44
C THR A 233 0.55 14.01 -0.82
N ASP A 234 1.39 13.43 0.04
CA ASP A 234 1.26 12.06 0.52
C ASP A 234 0.08 11.90 1.48
N TYR A 235 -0.23 12.95 2.24
CA TYR A 235 -1.42 13.00 3.09
C TYR A 235 -2.74 12.68 2.36
N LYS A 236 -2.77 12.85 1.03
CA LYS A 236 -3.93 12.53 0.19
C LYS A 236 -4.19 11.04 0.05
N VAL A 237 -3.34 10.17 0.59
CA VAL A 237 -3.62 8.73 0.62
C VAL A 237 -4.28 8.28 1.93
N GLY A 238 -4.42 9.18 2.91
CA GLY A 238 -4.98 8.93 4.24
C GLY A 238 -6.49 8.73 4.28
N PHE A 239 -6.99 7.72 3.57
CA PHE A 239 -8.40 7.32 3.51
C PHE A 239 -8.55 5.86 3.89
N ILE A 240 -9.64 5.51 4.57
CA ILE A 240 -9.87 4.13 5.05
C ILE A 240 -9.90 3.11 3.92
N ASN A 241 -10.38 3.50 2.73
CA ASN A 241 -10.42 2.66 1.54
C ASN A 241 -9.02 2.25 1.06
N ASN A 242 -7.94 2.85 1.58
CA ASN A 242 -6.58 2.46 1.30
C ASN A 242 -6.00 1.49 2.34
N ALA A 243 -6.73 1.10 3.38
CA ALA A 243 -6.31 0.02 4.26
C ALA A 243 -6.14 -1.29 3.47
N PRO A 244 -4.99 -1.97 3.52
CA PRO A 244 -4.76 -3.21 2.77
C PRO A 244 -5.58 -4.40 3.30
N GLN A 245 -6.09 -4.32 4.54
CA GLN A 245 -6.91 -5.37 5.15
C GLN A 245 -8.23 -4.78 5.63
N ILE A 246 -9.29 -5.57 5.52
CA ILE A 246 -10.61 -5.30 6.07
C ILE A 246 -10.96 -6.44 7.02
N LEU A 247 -11.32 -6.10 8.26
CA LEU A 247 -11.94 -7.03 9.19
C LEU A 247 -13.45 -6.90 9.06
N SER A 248 -14.10 -8.01 8.72
CA SER A 248 -15.56 -8.09 8.54
C SER A 248 -16.17 -9.18 9.41
N GLY A 249 -17.46 -9.06 9.75
CA GLY A 249 -18.17 -10.04 10.57
C GLY A 249 -18.08 -9.78 12.08
N ASP A 250 -18.77 -10.62 12.86
CA ASP A 250 -18.93 -10.46 14.31
C ASP A 250 -17.81 -11.18 15.08
N CYS A 251 -16.84 -10.42 15.59
CA CYS A 251 -15.69 -10.95 16.33
C CYS A 251 -16.11 -11.60 17.66
N GLN A 252 -17.19 -11.12 18.29
CA GLN A 252 -17.67 -11.69 19.55
C GLN A 252 -18.20 -13.11 19.36
N LYS A 253 -18.78 -13.40 18.19
CA LYS A 253 -19.30 -14.72 17.84
C LYS A 253 -18.29 -15.61 17.12
N SER A 254 -17.01 -15.20 17.06
CA SER A 254 -15.98 -15.88 16.25
C SER A 254 -16.37 -16.02 14.77
N GLN A 255 -17.10 -15.03 14.24
CA GLN A 255 -17.54 -14.95 12.85
C GLN A 255 -16.80 -13.87 12.06
N CYS A 256 -15.69 -13.37 12.60
CA CYS A 256 -14.88 -12.37 11.95
C CYS A 256 -13.84 -12.98 11.02
N GLU A 257 -13.57 -12.28 9.92
CA GLU A 257 -12.62 -12.71 8.91
C GLU A 257 -11.82 -11.51 8.39
N LEU A 258 -10.53 -11.73 8.15
CA LEU A 258 -9.66 -10.80 7.45
C LEU A 258 -9.78 -11.01 5.95
N LYS A 259 -9.92 -9.91 5.23
CA LYS A 259 -9.97 -9.89 3.76
C LYS A 259 -8.96 -8.89 3.23
N ASP A 260 -8.29 -9.27 2.15
CA ASP A 260 -7.50 -8.32 1.36
C ASP A 260 -8.43 -7.28 0.72
N ASN A 261 -8.03 -6.01 0.80
CA ASN A 261 -8.71 -4.92 0.10
C ASN A 261 -8.16 -4.77 -1.31
N LEU A 262 -8.75 -5.50 -2.27
CA LEU A 262 -8.37 -5.42 -3.68
C LEU A 262 -8.73 -4.08 -4.36
N LEU A 263 -9.42 -3.18 -3.66
CA LEU A 263 -9.74 -1.82 -4.11
C LEU A 263 -8.76 -0.77 -3.57
N GLN A 264 -7.76 -1.18 -2.78
CA GLN A 264 -6.69 -0.29 -2.33
C GLN A 264 -6.03 0.39 -3.54
N SER A 265 -5.79 1.70 -3.44
CA SER A 265 -5.07 2.40 -4.51
C SER A 265 -3.65 1.85 -4.66
N GLU A 266 -3.26 1.52 -5.89
CA GLU A 266 -1.90 1.07 -6.22
C GLU A 266 -0.84 2.11 -5.86
N VAL A 267 -1.23 3.39 -5.72
CA VAL A 267 -0.34 4.48 -5.31
C VAL A 267 0.28 4.22 -3.93
N ILE A 268 -0.39 3.48 -3.04
CA ILE A 268 0.18 3.05 -1.76
C ILE A 268 1.44 2.21 -1.99
N LEU A 269 1.31 1.14 -2.79
CA LEU A 269 2.44 0.27 -3.13
C LEU A 269 3.54 1.03 -3.86
N LEU A 270 3.18 1.93 -4.79
CA LEU A 270 4.17 2.76 -5.49
C LEU A 270 4.98 3.64 -4.53
N LYS A 271 4.32 4.26 -3.54
CA LYS A 271 5.00 5.09 -2.54
C LYS A 271 5.88 4.28 -1.58
N GLN A 272 5.41 3.09 -1.18
CA GLN A 272 6.16 2.19 -0.31
C GLN A 272 7.42 1.62 -1.01
N ARG A 273 7.39 1.47 -2.34
CA ARG A 273 8.40 0.69 -3.06
C ARG A 273 9.25 1.50 -4.03
N ALA A 274 8.82 2.63 -4.56
CA ALA A 274 9.67 3.41 -5.46
C ALA A 274 10.91 3.95 -4.74
N ASN A 275 12.03 4.07 -5.46
CA ASN A 275 13.22 4.73 -4.92
C ASN A 275 13.04 6.26 -4.85
N ALA A 276 14.02 6.97 -4.29
CA ALA A 276 13.97 8.44 -4.15
C ALA A 276 13.82 9.17 -5.50
N GLN A 277 14.31 8.58 -6.59
CA GLN A 277 14.19 9.08 -7.96
C GLN A 277 12.90 8.60 -8.65
N LYS A 278 11.97 7.99 -7.92
CA LYS A 278 10.66 7.50 -8.37
C LYS A 278 10.72 6.33 -9.37
N TYR A 279 11.80 5.56 -9.38
CA TYR A 279 11.90 4.33 -10.16
C TYR A 279 11.33 3.15 -9.39
N ILE A 280 10.65 2.26 -10.13
CA ILE A 280 10.11 1.01 -9.60
C ILE A 280 10.20 -0.09 -10.64
N ALA A 281 10.62 -1.28 -10.23
CA ALA A 281 10.61 -2.46 -11.08
C ALA A 281 9.24 -3.15 -11.00
N VAL A 282 8.72 -3.61 -12.14
CA VAL A 282 7.44 -4.31 -12.23
C VAL A 282 7.65 -5.63 -12.96
N LEU A 283 7.29 -6.73 -12.31
CA LEU A 283 7.43 -8.08 -12.83
C LEU A 283 6.06 -8.74 -12.91
N ALA A 284 5.63 -9.12 -14.10
CA ALA A 284 4.40 -9.89 -14.27
C ALA A 284 4.67 -11.37 -13.99
N ILE A 285 3.82 -11.99 -13.19
CA ILE A 285 4.01 -13.35 -12.67
C ILE A 285 2.70 -14.13 -12.68
N ASN A 286 2.80 -15.44 -12.81
CA ASN A 286 1.69 -16.38 -12.61
C ASN A 286 2.13 -17.60 -11.80
N ARG A 287 1.16 -18.43 -11.41
CA ARG A 287 1.39 -19.62 -10.57
C ARG A 287 2.40 -20.59 -11.18
N GLY A 288 2.39 -20.77 -12.50
CA GLY A 288 3.32 -21.65 -13.19
C GLY A 288 4.78 -21.22 -13.08
N GLN A 289 5.06 -19.96 -12.75
CA GLN A 289 6.40 -19.40 -12.67
C GLN A 289 6.95 -19.30 -11.24
N MET A 290 6.20 -19.74 -10.21
CA MET A 290 6.58 -19.54 -8.80
C MET A 290 8.02 -19.96 -8.44
N PRO A 291 8.58 -21.07 -8.96
CA PRO A 291 9.99 -21.40 -8.70
C PRO A 291 10.99 -20.34 -9.18
N LEU A 292 10.72 -19.69 -10.33
CA LEU A 292 11.53 -18.55 -10.81
C LEU A 292 11.24 -17.28 -10.02
N VAL A 293 9.99 -17.07 -9.58
CA VAL A 293 9.64 -15.94 -8.72
C VAL A 293 10.45 -15.97 -7.43
N TRP A 294 10.52 -17.13 -6.79
CA TRP A 294 11.32 -17.28 -5.57
C TRP A 294 12.81 -17.10 -5.83
N ASN A 295 13.33 -17.64 -6.92
CA ASN A 295 14.71 -17.40 -7.31
C ASN A 295 14.99 -15.89 -7.43
N TRP A 296 14.12 -15.16 -8.14
CA TRP A 296 14.24 -13.72 -8.33
C TRP A 296 14.15 -12.95 -7.01
N VAL A 297 13.16 -13.26 -6.17
CA VAL A 297 12.96 -12.64 -4.85
C VAL A 297 14.17 -12.86 -3.95
N CYS A 298 14.75 -14.07 -3.93
CA CYS A 298 15.94 -14.35 -3.13
C CYS A 298 17.16 -13.58 -3.65
N TRP A 299 17.32 -13.42 -4.97
CA TRP A 299 18.35 -12.55 -5.54
C TRP A 299 18.15 -11.09 -5.15
N ALA A 300 16.92 -10.57 -5.25
CA ALA A 300 16.59 -9.22 -4.82
C ALA A 300 16.91 -9.01 -3.33
N LYS A 301 16.56 -9.96 -2.46
CA LYS A 301 16.92 -9.96 -1.03
C LYS A 301 18.43 -9.97 -0.82
N ARG A 302 19.18 -10.80 -1.56
CA ARG A 302 20.65 -10.91 -1.48
C ARG A 302 21.34 -9.56 -1.72
N ILE A 303 20.85 -8.79 -2.69
CA ILE A 303 21.43 -7.48 -3.04
C ILE A 303 20.76 -6.30 -2.29
N GLY A 304 19.86 -6.59 -1.34
CA GLY A 304 19.11 -5.56 -0.60
C GLY A 304 18.16 -4.74 -1.46
N PHE A 305 17.76 -5.23 -2.63
CA PHE A 305 16.87 -4.53 -3.55
C PHE A 305 15.41 -4.67 -3.12
N GLN A 306 14.76 -3.53 -2.84
CA GLN A 306 13.39 -3.48 -2.34
C GLN A 306 12.43 -2.73 -3.29
N ASN A 307 12.94 -2.16 -4.38
CA ASN A 307 12.20 -1.24 -5.22
C ASN A 307 11.43 -1.91 -6.36
N TYR A 308 10.59 -2.89 -6.02
CA TYR A 308 9.79 -3.66 -6.97
C TYR A 308 8.35 -3.91 -6.54
N ILE A 309 7.51 -4.22 -7.53
CA ILE A 309 6.17 -4.79 -7.38
C ILE A 309 6.05 -6.03 -8.27
N LEU A 310 5.50 -7.10 -7.71
CA LEU A 310 5.06 -8.29 -8.43
C LEU A 310 3.62 -8.07 -8.90
N LEU A 311 3.38 -8.11 -10.20
CA LEU A 311 2.05 -8.02 -10.79
C LEU A 311 1.53 -9.43 -11.05
N ALA A 312 0.64 -9.90 -10.17
CA ALA A 312 0.04 -11.22 -10.33
C ALA A 312 -0.96 -11.24 -11.48
N GLU A 313 -0.82 -12.23 -12.35
CA GLU A 313 -1.73 -12.51 -13.47
C GLU A 313 -2.86 -13.47 -13.06
N ASP A 314 -2.70 -14.17 -11.93
CA ASP A 314 -3.72 -15.05 -11.35
C ASP A 314 -3.81 -14.91 -9.81
N PHE A 315 -4.97 -15.27 -9.26
CA PHE A 315 -5.26 -15.11 -7.83
C PHE A 315 -4.48 -16.10 -6.96
N GLU A 316 -4.07 -17.24 -7.51
CA GLU A 316 -3.33 -18.25 -6.75
C GLU A 316 -1.89 -17.77 -6.46
N ALA A 317 -1.23 -17.19 -7.45
CA ALA A 317 0.08 -16.55 -7.30
C ALA A 317 0.00 -15.33 -6.36
N TYR A 318 -1.08 -14.52 -6.47
CA TYR A 318 -1.34 -13.42 -5.55
C TYR A 318 -1.38 -13.92 -4.09
N ASN A 319 -2.19 -14.94 -3.78
CA ASN A 319 -2.33 -15.45 -2.42
C ASN A 319 -1.02 -15.99 -1.85
N ILE A 320 -0.24 -16.72 -2.66
CA ILE A 320 1.07 -17.24 -2.22
C ILE A 320 2.01 -16.09 -1.85
N LEU A 321 2.12 -15.07 -2.71
CA LEU A 321 3.03 -13.95 -2.50
C LEU A 321 2.56 -13.05 -1.35
N ARG A 322 1.25 -12.84 -1.19
CA ARG A 322 0.67 -12.11 -0.06
C ARG A 322 0.97 -12.80 1.27
N ALA A 323 0.80 -14.12 1.35
CA ALA A 323 1.11 -14.89 2.55
C ALA A 323 2.60 -14.81 2.94
N ALA A 324 3.49 -14.60 1.97
CA ALA A 324 4.92 -14.39 2.18
C ALA A 324 5.30 -12.91 2.43
N ASN A 325 4.34 -11.99 2.55
CA ASN A 325 4.55 -10.55 2.70
C ASN A 325 5.33 -9.89 1.54
N GLU A 326 5.26 -10.44 0.34
CA GLU A 326 5.88 -9.85 -0.85
C GLU A 326 5.01 -8.72 -1.44
N PRO A 327 5.62 -7.70 -2.09
CA PRO A 327 4.89 -6.55 -2.67
C PRO A 327 4.16 -6.96 -3.94
N VAL A 328 2.99 -7.57 -3.80
CA VAL A 328 2.19 -8.06 -4.91
C VAL A 328 0.93 -7.23 -5.13
N PHE A 329 0.59 -7.00 -6.40
CA PHE A 329 -0.64 -6.36 -6.85
C PHE A 329 -1.39 -7.28 -7.81
N ILE A 330 -2.71 -7.33 -7.69
CA ILE A 330 -3.61 -7.92 -8.68
C ILE A 330 -4.76 -6.95 -8.92
N SER A 331 -5.20 -6.78 -10.16
CA SER A 331 -6.38 -5.97 -10.44
C SER A 331 -7.66 -6.75 -10.16
N LEU A 332 -8.71 -6.07 -9.66
CA LEU A 332 -10.01 -6.70 -9.39
C LEU A 332 -10.60 -7.41 -10.62
N LYS A 333 -10.42 -6.84 -11.82
CA LYS A 333 -10.88 -7.46 -13.07
C LYS A 333 -10.19 -8.81 -13.28
N GLN A 334 -8.86 -8.84 -13.16
CA GLN A 334 -8.08 -10.08 -13.27
C GLN A 334 -8.48 -11.10 -12.20
N SER A 335 -8.70 -10.70 -10.94
CA SER A 335 -9.10 -11.64 -9.89
C SER A 335 -10.48 -12.27 -10.09
N LEU A 336 -11.38 -11.60 -10.84
CA LEU A 336 -12.70 -12.12 -11.15
C LEU A 336 -12.66 -13.05 -12.38
N ASP A 337 -11.77 -12.78 -13.34
CA ASP A 337 -11.61 -13.55 -14.57
C ASP A 337 -10.89 -14.90 -14.37
N THR A 338 -10.16 -15.07 -13.26
CA THR A 338 -9.39 -16.29 -12.95
C THR A 338 -10.23 -17.52 -12.60
N SER A 339 -11.57 -17.44 -12.67
CA SER A 339 -12.46 -18.60 -12.54
C SER A 339 -12.41 -19.54 -13.77
N SER A 340 -11.74 -19.16 -14.85
CA SER A 340 -11.41 -20.10 -15.93
C SER A 340 -10.23 -19.59 -16.77
N LYS A 341 -9.14 -20.37 -16.89
CA LYS A 341 -8.49 -20.73 -18.16
C LYS A 341 -7.16 -21.47 -17.96
N SER A 342 -6.97 -22.50 -18.79
CA SER A 342 -5.74 -23.25 -19.02
C SER A 342 -4.62 -22.37 -19.57
N GLU A 343 -3.37 -22.88 -19.55
CA GLU A 343 -2.17 -22.22 -20.10
C GLU A 343 -2.44 -21.55 -21.46
N ALA A 344 -2.55 -20.23 -21.46
CA ALA A 344 -2.80 -19.45 -22.67
C ALA A 344 -1.58 -19.50 -23.60
N LYS A 345 -1.76 -19.96 -24.84
CA LYS A 345 -0.68 -20.07 -25.82
C LYS A 345 -0.12 -18.68 -26.21
N TYR A 346 1.17 -18.61 -26.50
CA TYR A 346 1.82 -17.38 -26.97
C TYR A 346 1.13 -16.78 -28.20
N GLY A 347 0.81 -15.48 -28.15
CA GLY A 347 0.07 -14.76 -29.19
C GLY A 347 -1.43 -15.06 -29.26
N SER A 348 -2.00 -15.77 -28.27
CA SER A 348 -3.44 -16.01 -28.17
C SER A 348 -4.22 -14.79 -27.66
N TYR A 349 -5.53 -14.77 -27.94
CA TYR A 349 -6.43 -13.71 -27.47
C TYR A 349 -6.43 -13.58 -25.94
N ASP A 350 -6.52 -14.71 -25.22
CA ASP A 350 -6.55 -14.73 -23.75
C ASP A 350 -5.26 -14.19 -23.14
N LEU A 351 -4.11 -14.54 -23.72
CA LEU A 351 -2.83 -13.99 -23.29
C LEU A 351 -2.75 -12.48 -23.53
N GLN A 352 -3.28 -11.98 -24.66
CA GLN A 352 -3.26 -10.54 -24.93
C GLN A 352 -4.21 -9.72 -24.05
N ILE A 353 -5.26 -10.33 -23.51
CA ILE A 353 -6.07 -9.70 -22.46
C ILE A 353 -5.21 -9.49 -21.20
N ILE A 354 -4.48 -10.52 -20.77
CA ILE A 354 -3.55 -10.42 -19.63
C ILE A 354 -2.48 -9.37 -19.89
N THR A 355 -1.88 -9.37 -21.09
CA THR A 355 -0.94 -8.34 -21.53
C THR A 355 -1.55 -6.94 -21.43
N MET A 356 -2.79 -6.75 -21.85
CA MET A 356 -3.46 -5.45 -21.78
C MET A 356 -3.56 -4.92 -20.34
N TYR A 357 -3.96 -5.77 -19.38
CA TYR A 357 -4.02 -5.37 -17.97
C TYR A 357 -2.66 -4.91 -17.44
N ARG A 358 -1.58 -5.60 -17.83
CA ARG A 358 -0.21 -5.20 -17.50
C ARG A 358 0.15 -3.84 -18.11
N LEU A 359 -0.12 -3.63 -19.40
CA LEU A 359 0.18 -2.36 -20.06
C LEU A 359 -0.60 -1.20 -19.43
N GLU A 360 -1.87 -1.42 -19.09
CA GLU A 360 -2.71 -0.44 -18.39
C GLU A 360 -2.20 -0.13 -16.99
N PHE A 361 -1.76 -1.15 -16.23
CA PHE A 361 -1.12 -0.94 -14.94
C PHE A 361 0.12 -0.05 -15.07
N LEU A 362 1.02 -0.37 -16.01
CA LEU A 362 2.23 0.41 -16.28
C LEU A 362 1.90 1.86 -16.70
N MET A 363 0.80 2.09 -17.42
CA MET A 363 0.31 3.45 -17.70
C MET A 363 -0.11 4.19 -16.42
N ARG A 364 -0.77 3.50 -15.48
CA ARG A 364 -1.15 4.09 -14.18
C ARG A 364 0.08 4.45 -13.35
N VAL A 365 1.14 3.64 -13.40
CA VAL A 365 2.46 3.97 -12.81
C VAL A 365 3.01 5.29 -13.39
N LEU A 366 3.05 5.43 -14.72
CA LEU A 366 3.53 6.66 -15.38
C LEU A 366 2.66 7.89 -15.07
N ARG A 367 1.33 7.72 -14.96
CA ARG A 367 0.37 8.79 -14.62
C ARG A 367 0.49 9.22 -13.16
N ALA A 368 0.82 8.30 -12.25
CA ALA A 368 1.15 8.59 -10.87
C ALA A 368 2.52 9.28 -10.69
N GLY A 369 3.29 9.41 -11.78
CA GLY A 369 4.56 10.14 -11.79
C GLY A 369 5.79 9.29 -11.49
N TYR A 370 5.67 7.96 -11.58
CA TYR A 370 6.77 7.01 -11.34
C TYR A 370 7.32 6.47 -12.66
N HIS A 371 8.64 6.32 -12.73
CA HIS A 371 9.34 5.65 -13.82
C HIS A 371 9.28 4.14 -13.56
N PHE A 372 8.91 3.34 -14.57
CA PHE A 372 8.91 1.89 -14.40
C PHE A 372 10.10 1.26 -15.13
N LEU A 373 10.62 0.17 -14.55
CA LEU A 373 11.41 -0.87 -15.22
C LEU A 373 10.52 -2.11 -15.34
N ASN A 374 10.01 -2.39 -16.53
CA ASN A 374 9.27 -3.63 -16.80
C ASN A 374 10.28 -4.73 -17.12
N THR A 375 10.17 -5.85 -16.42
CA THR A 375 11.12 -6.94 -16.56
C THR A 375 10.48 -8.32 -16.41
N ASP A 376 11.06 -9.31 -17.07
CA ASP A 376 10.61 -10.70 -17.00
C ASP A 376 11.22 -11.41 -15.78
N ILE A 377 10.54 -12.44 -15.28
CA ILE A 377 10.92 -13.17 -14.05
C ILE A 377 12.14 -14.07 -14.22
N ASP A 378 12.55 -14.35 -15.45
CA ASP A 378 13.74 -15.10 -15.83
C ASP A 378 15.00 -14.22 -15.90
N THR A 379 14.95 -13.05 -15.27
CA THR A 379 16.14 -12.22 -15.04
C THR A 379 16.84 -12.58 -13.73
N ILE A 380 18.15 -12.41 -13.67
CA ILE A 380 18.97 -12.62 -12.47
C ILE A 380 19.70 -11.34 -12.15
N TRP A 381 19.43 -10.77 -10.98
CA TRP A 381 19.90 -9.46 -10.58
C TRP A 381 21.08 -9.61 -9.61
N LEU A 382 22.28 -9.33 -10.11
CA LEU A 382 23.51 -9.44 -9.34
C LEU A 382 23.88 -8.11 -8.65
N SER A 383 23.30 -7.00 -9.11
CA SER A 383 23.37 -5.70 -8.46
C SER A 383 22.13 -4.86 -8.77
N ASN A 384 21.97 -3.72 -8.10
CA ASN A 384 20.86 -2.80 -8.33
C ASN A 384 20.94 -2.20 -9.76
N PRO A 385 19.95 -2.44 -10.65
CA PRO A 385 20.02 -1.94 -12.02
C PRO A 385 19.82 -0.43 -12.12
N PHE A 386 19.17 0.21 -11.14
CA PHE A 386 18.93 1.65 -11.18
C PHE A 386 20.21 2.48 -11.08
N ASP A 387 21.31 1.89 -10.59
CA ASP A 387 22.62 2.53 -10.54
C ASP A 387 23.29 2.61 -11.93
N SER A 388 22.90 1.72 -12.85
CA SER A 388 23.44 1.65 -14.22
C SER A 388 22.51 2.24 -15.29
N ILE A 389 21.29 2.63 -14.91
CA ILE A 389 20.30 3.22 -15.81
C ILE A 389 20.47 4.75 -15.87
N SER A 390 20.31 5.32 -17.07
CA SER A 390 20.48 6.76 -17.29
C SER A 390 19.37 7.57 -16.62
N GLN A 391 19.75 8.55 -15.80
CA GLN A 391 18.80 9.46 -15.15
C GLN A 391 18.38 10.66 -16.03
N ASN A 392 18.88 10.72 -17.27
CA ASN A 392 18.53 11.77 -18.22
C ASN A 392 17.07 11.62 -18.69
N LEU A 393 16.20 12.52 -18.21
CA LEU A 393 14.78 12.55 -18.53
C LEU A 393 14.46 12.98 -19.97
N SER A 394 15.44 13.42 -20.76
CA SER A 394 15.26 13.61 -22.21
C SER A 394 15.16 12.28 -22.98
N ILE A 395 15.59 11.18 -22.36
CA ILE A 395 15.42 9.83 -22.91
C ILE A 395 14.00 9.36 -22.58
N THR A 396 13.28 8.88 -23.59
CA THR A 396 11.91 8.40 -23.41
C THR A 396 11.88 6.97 -22.90
N ILE A 397 12.71 6.11 -23.51
CA ILE A 397 12.78 4.68 -23.19
C ILE A 397 14.23 4.19 -23.19
N GLN A 398 14.54 3.31 -22.24
CA GLN A 398 15.79 2.55 -22.21
C GLN A 398 15.47 1.06 -22.23
N GLY A 399 16.39 0.23 -22.68
CA GLY A 399 16.18 -1.20 -22.58
C GLY A 399 17.28 -2.06 -23.17
N GLN A 400 17.17 -3.35 -22.92
CA GLN A 400 18.12 -4.34 -23.43
C GLN A 400 17.95 -4.48 -24.95
N MET A 401 19.06 -4.46 -25.65
CA MET A 401 19.09 -4.77 -27.08
C MET A 401 18.77 -6.26 -27.29
N HIS A 402 17.84 -6.56 -28.18
CA HIS A 402 17.52 -7.90 -28.64
C HIS A 402 17.77 -7.97 -30.15
N LYS A 403 18.67 -8.86 -30.57
CA LYS A 403 19.19 -8.91 -31.95
C LYS A 403 19.85 -7.56 -32.33
N LYS A 404 19.75 -7.11 -33.58
CA LYS A 404 20.49 -5.92 -34.06
C LYS A 404 19.79 -4.57 -33.80
N MET A 405 18.46 -4.52 -33.81
CA MET A 405 17.69 -3.25 -33.78
C MET A 405 16.39 -3.34 -32.97
N LYS A 406 16.11 -4.47 -32.32
CA LYS A 406 14.91 -4.62 -31.48
C LYS A 406 15.27 -4.42 -30.01
N MET A 407 14.31 -3.99 -29.23
CA MET A 407 14.38 -3.99 -27.77
C MET A 407 13.68 -5.23 -27.23
N SER A 408 14.29 -5.81 -26.19
CA SER A 408 13.72 -6.92 -25.44
C SER A 408 12.56 -6.41 -24.59
N ARG A 409 11.41 -7.08 -24.61
CA ARG A 409 10.26 -6.72 -23.77
C ARG A 409 10.55 -6.89 -22.27
N GLY A 410 11.35 -7.90 -21.93
CA GLY A 410 11.68 -8.28 -20.56
C GLY A 410 12.71 -7.41 -19.86
N LEU A 411 13.14 -6.30 -20.48
CA LEU A 411 13.96 -5.31 -19.80
C LEU A 411 13.84 -3.93 -20.47
N ILE A 412 12.80 -3.18 -20.10
CA ILE A 412 12.55 -1.83 -20.61
C ILE A 412 12.26 -0.85 -19.48
N ILE A 413 12.75 0.38 -19.62
CA ILE A 413 12.54 1.49 -18.70
C ILE A 413 11.79 2.57 -19.45
N VAL A 414 10.67 3.05 -18.91
CA VAL A 414 9.95 4.21 -19.48
C VAL A 414 9.86 5.30 -18.44
N HIS A 415 10.24 6.51 -18.83
CA HIS A 415 10.20 7.64 -17.91
C HIS A 415 8.81 8.27 -17.84
N ALA A 416 8.39 8.73 -16.65
CA ALA A 416 7.13 9.44 -16.42
C ALA A 416 7.10 10.89 -16.97
N THR A 417 7.64 11.11 -18.17
CA THR A 417 7.60 12.38 -18.90
C THR A 417 6.36 12.45 -19.80
N PRO A 418 5.98 13.64 -20.31
CA PRO A 418 4.94 13.73 -21.34
C PRO A 418 5.21 12.82 -22.53
N GLN A 419 6.47 12.72 -22.97
CA GLN A 419 6.91 11.87 -24.08
C GLN A 419 6.79 10.38 -23.73
N GLY A 420 7.20 9.97 -22.53
CA GLY A 420 7.09 8.57 -22.09
C GLY A 420 5.63 8.12 -21.94
N ARG A 421 4.77 8.97 -21.37
CA ARG A 421 3.32 8.72 -21.31
C ARG A 421 2.71 8.62 -22.72
N HIS A 422 3.09 9.52 -23.62
CA HIS A 422 2.58 9.48 -25.00
C HIS A 422 3.05 8.21 -25.74
N PHE A 423 4.32 7.85 -25.61
CA PHE A 423 4.87 6.60 -26.15
C PHE A 423 4.08 5.39 -25.66
N TRP A 424 3.89 5.27 -24.34
CA TRP A 424 3.20 4.12 -23.76
C TRP A 424 1.72 4.07 -24.13
N GLN A 425 1.06 5.23 -24.27
CA GLN A 425 -0.32 5.31 -24.74
C GLN A 425 -0.46 4.77 -26.17
N ASN A 426 0.52 5.04 -27.03
CA ASN A 426 0.55 4.51 -28.39
C ASN A 426 0.82 3.01 -28.44
N VAL A 427 1.56 2.46 -27.48
CA VAL A 427 1.74 1.01 -27.30
C VAL A 427 0.40 0.37 -26.91
N ILE A 428 -0.31 0.90 -25.92
CA ILE A 428 -1.65 0.41 -25.52
C ILE A 428 -2.64 0.46 -26.67
N LYS A 429 -2.66 1.57 -27.43
CA LYS A 429 -3.54 1.70 -28.61
C LYS A 429 -3.23 0.63 -29.67
N CYS A 430 -1.95 0.32 -29.87
CA CYS A 430 -1.53 -0.74 -30.78
C CYS A 430 -1.99 -2.12 -30.30
N GLU A 431 -1.80 -2.43 -29.02
CA GLU A 431 -2.22 -3.71 -28.44
C GLU A 431 -3.75 -3.88 -28.50
N SER A 432 -4.51 -2.80 -28.29
CA SER A 432 -5.97 -2.81 -28.44
C SER A 432 -6.38 -3.17 -29.88
N GLN A 433 -5.67 -2.69 -30.90
CA GLN A 433 -5.90 -3.06 -32.28
C GLN A 433 -5.54 -4.53 -32.56
N ILE A 434 -4.50 -5.05 -31.91
CA ILE A 434 -4.13 -6.48 -31.99
C ILE A 434 -5.27 -7.33 -31.43
N LEU A 435 -5.82 -6.98 -30.26
CA LEU A 435 -6.95 -7.68 -29.64
C LEU A 435 -8.18 -7.74 -30.57
N VAL A 436 -8.55 -6.63 -31.20
CA VAL A 436 -9.65 -6.59 -32.18
C VAL A 436 -9.38 -7.53 -33.36
N LYS A 437 -8.17 -7.49 -33.93
CA LYS A 437 -7.79 -8.38 -35.05
C LYS A 437 -7.82 -9.87 -34.67
N LEU A 438 -7.42 -10.21 -33.45
CA LEU A 438 -7.47 -11.57 -32.94
C LEU A 438 -8.91 -12.03 -32.71
N GLN A 439 -9.76 -11.16 -32.15
CA GLN A 439 -11.18 -11.43 -31.94
C GLN A 439 -11.93 -11.66 -33.25
N GLU A 440 -11.63 -10.87 -34.28
CA GLU A 440 -12.21 -11.00 -35.63
C GLU A 440 -11.58 -12.13 -36.47
N GLN A 441 -10.66 -12.92 -35.89
CA GLN A 441 -9.93 -14.00 -36.56
C GLN A 441 -9.17 -13.56 -37.83
N GLN A 442 -8.86 -12.26 -37.98
CA GLN A 442 -8.11 -11.74 -39.14
C GLN A 442 -6.69 -12.31 -39.21
N PHE A 443 -6.12 -12.71 -38.07
CA PHE A 443 -4.84 -13.42 -37.97
C PHE A 443 -4.79 -14.66 -38.87
N TYR A 444 -5.78 -15.54 -38.74
CA TYR A 444 -5.86 -16.80 -39.49
C TYR A 444 -6.06 -16.57 -40.99
N LYS A 445 -6.73 -15.47 -41.37
CA LYS A 445 -6.94 -15.10 -42.77
C LYS A 445 -5.65 -14.67 -43.46
N ASN A 446 -4.77 -13.96 -42.75
CA ASN A 446 -3.57 -13.35 -43.33
C ASN A 446 -2.27 -14.19 -43.17
N LYS A 447 -2.34 -15.38 -42.56
CA LYS A 447 -1.19 -16.30 -42.33
C LYS A 447 0.04 -15.64 -41.69
N LEU A 448 -0.15 -14.61 -40.90
CA LEU A 448 0.94 -13.94 -40.19
C LEU A 448 1.43 -14.81 -39.02
N PRO A 449 2.70 -14.69 -38.58
CA PRO A 449 3.20 -15.43 -37.42
C PRO A 449 2.66 -14.84 -36.10
N ALA A 450 2.53 -15.66 -35.06
CA ALA A 450 2.04 -15.24 -33.74
C ALA A 450 2.85 -14.09 -33.13
N SER A 451 4.15 -14.02 -33.43
CA SER A 451 5.05 -12.94 -33.00
C SER A 451 4.65 -11.55 -33.54
N ALA A 452 3.87 -11.47 -34.62
CA ALA A 452 3.35 -10.22 -35.17
C ALA A 452 2.16 -9.63 -34.37
N PHE A 453 1.62 -10.39 -33.42
CA PHE A 453 0.46 -10.03 -32.61
C PHE A 453 0.88 -9.98 -31.14
N THR A 454 1.90 -9.16 -30.85
CA THR A 454 2.46 -9.01 -29.50
C THR A 454 2.77 -7.56 -29.19
N ASP A 455 2.71 -7.22 -27.91
CA ASP A 455 3.09 -5.91 -27.39
C ASP A 455 4.56 -5.57 -27.68
N GLN A 456 5.44 -6.56 -27.78
CA GLN A 456 6.82 -6.37 -28.21
C GLN A 456 6.91 -5.76 -29.62
N GLU A 457 6.06 -6.19 -30.56
CA GLU A 457 6.05 -5.59 -31.91
C GLU A 457 5.51 -4.15 -31.84
N CYS A 458 4.47 -3.91 -31.03
CA CYS A 458 3.98 -2.57 -30.76
C CYS A 458 5.08 -1.66 -30.21
N ILE A 459 5.85 -2.10 -29.21
CA ILE A 459 6.98 -1.32 -28.68
C ILE A 459 8.01 -1.03 -29.78
N ASN A 460 8.47 -2.06 -30.49
CA ASN A 460 9.55 -1.94 -31.48
C ASN A 460 9.20 -1.04 -32.66
N ASP A 461 7.96 -1.08 -33.13
CA ASP A 461 7.49 -0.20 -34.20
C ASP A 461 7.57 1.28 -33.84
N ARG A 462 7.36 1.63 -32.57
CA ARG A 462 7.38 3.02 -32.09
C ARG A 462 8.79 3.50 -31.74
N LEU A 463 9.78 2.62 -31.58
CA LEU A 463 11.17 3.01 -31.30
C LEU A 463 11.77 3.91 -32.38
N LYS A 464 11.34 3.75 -33.65
CA LYS A 464 11.82 4.54 -34.80
C LYS A 464 11.60 6.05 -34.65
N PHE A 465 10.63 6.46 -33.84
CA PHE A 465 10.22 7.85 -33.65
C PHE A 465 10.45 8.34 -32.22
N THR A 466 11.27 7.63 -31.45
CA THR A 466 11.41 7.83 -30.01
C THR A 466 12.88 8.03 -29.64
N THR A 467 13.16 8.87 -28.64
CA THR A 467 14.50 8.98 -28.06
C THR A 467 14.79 7.74 -27.21
N VAL A 468 15.63 6.85 -27.72
CA VAL A 468 15.98 5.56 -27.11
C VAL A 468 17.43 5.55 -26.63
N LYS A 469 17.70 4.90 -25.50
CA LYS A 469 19.07 4.51 -25.09
C LYS A 469 19.13 3.01 -24.81
N PHE A 470 20.03 2.29 -25.47
CA PHE A 470 20.27 0.88 -25.17
C PHE A 470 21.14 0.75 -23.91
N LEU A 471 20.84 -0.28 -23.12
CA LEU A 471 21.66 -0.67 -21.97
C LEU A 471 22.97 -1.31 -22.45
N ASP A 472 24.02 -1.21 -21.63
CA ASP A 472 25.32 -1.81 -21.95
C ASP A 472 25.17 -3.34 -22.08
N PRO A 473 25.45 -3.94 -23.25
CA PRO A 473 25.23 -5.36 -23.48
C PRO A 473 26.16 -6.28 -22.68
N TYR A 474 27.24 -5.76 -22.07
CA TYR A 474 28.12 -6.52 -21.17
C TYR A 474 27.62 -6.50 -19.72
N LEU A 475 26.92 -5.44 -19.31
CA LEU A 475 26.30 -5.36 -17.97
C LEU A 475 24.89 -5.92 -17.95
N PHE A 476 24.20 -5.90 -19.10
CA PHE A 476 22.85 -6.42 -19.29
C PHE A 476 22.80 -7.48 -20.40
N PRO A 477 23.60 -8.57 -20.31
CA PRO A 477 23.66 -9.58 -21.35
C PRO A 477 22.34 -10.38 -21.45
N ASP A 478 22.00 -10.77 -22.68
CA ASP A 478 21.00 -11.80 -22.93
C ASP A 478 21.60 -13.21 -22.70
N GLU A 479 20.73 -14.22 -22.76
CA GLU A 479 21.09 -15.62 -22.54
C GLU A 479 22.32 -16.05 -23.35
N LEU A 480 22.28 -15.83 -24.67
CA LEU A 480 23.34 -16.21 -25.60
C LEU A 480 24.66 -15.51 -25.27
N SER A 481 24.61 -14.21 -24.94
CA SER A 481 25.80 -13.42 -24.65
C SER A 481 26.49 -13.85 -23.37
N PHE A 482 25.73 -14.26 -22.34
CA PHE A 482 26.28 -14.64 -21.05
C PHE A 482 26.65 -16.12 -20.98
N PHE A 483 25.71 -17.02 -21.27
CA PHE A 483 25.87 -18.45 -21.04
C PHE A 483 26.71 -19.12 -22.13
N ASP A 484 26.52 -18.77 -23.40
CA ASP A 484 27.19 -19.45 -24.50
C ASP A 484 28.44 -18.71 -24.99
N GLN A 485 28.37 -17.38 -25.10
CA GLN A 485 29.45 -16.57 -25.68
C GLN A 485 30.38 -15.95 -24.64
N HIS A 486 29.99 -15.96 -23.38
CA HIS A 486 30.81 -15.48 -22.26
C HIS A 486 31.33 -14.03 -22.41
N ARG A 487 30.52 -13.16 -23.00
CA ARG A 487 30.95 -11.80 -23.39
C ARG A 487 31.34 -10.94 -22.19
N SER A 488 30.57 -11.00 -21.12
CA SER A 488 30.87 -10.26 -19.89
C SER A 488 32.09 -10.83 -19.19
N GLN A 489 32.16 -12.17 -19.10
CA GLN A 489 33.21 -12.91 -18.41
C GLN A 489 34.57 -12.74 -19.09
N SER A 490 34.62 -12.74 -20.43
CA SER A 490 35.86 -12.51 -21.20
C SER A 490 36.47 -11.10 -21.00
N ARG A 491 35.70 -10.17 -20.42
CA ARG A 491 36.15 -8.83 -20.03
C ARG A 491 36.37 -8.66 -18.53
N GLY A 492 36.22 -9.73 -17.74
CA GLY A 492 36.28 -9.64 -16.28
C GLY A 492 35.13 -8.82 -15.67
N LEU A 493 34.01 -8.67 -16.38
CA LEU A 493 32.86 -7.90 -15.92
C LEU A 493 31.81 -8.83 -15.31
N VAL A 494 31.39 -8.52 -14.09
CA VAL A 494 30.20 -9.09 -13.46
C VAL A 494 28.97 -8.34 -14.00
N PRO A 495 27.99 -9.02 -14.62
CA PRO A 495 26.77 -8.37 -15.07
C PRO A 495 25.98 -7.73 -13.93
N VAL A 496 25.15 -6.75 -14.26
CA VAL A 496 24.16 -6.14 -13.37
C VAL A 496 22.88 -6.99 -13.38
N VAL A 497 22.38 -7.30 -14.57
CA VAL A 497 21.24 -8.21 -14.79
C VAL A 497 21.55 -9.16 -15.92
N ILE A 498 21.36 -10.47 -15.69
CA ILE A 498 21.39 -11.50 -16.73
C ILE A 498 19.95 -11.79 -17.13
N HIS A 499 19.64 -11.93 -18.43
CA HIS A 499 18.28 -12.21 -18.89
C HIS A 499 18.20 -13.56 -19.62
N GLU A 500 17.51 -14.54 -19.05
CA GLU A 500 17.37 -15.90 -19.60
C GLU A 500 16.11 -16.04 -20.49
N ASN A 501 16.12 -15.35 -21.63
CA ASN A 501 14.94 -15.14 -22.48
C ASN A 501 14.77 -16.10 -23.67
N TRP A 502 15.68 -17.05 -23.93
CA TRP A 502 15.62 -17.93 -25.11
C TRP A 502 15.28 -19.39 -24.76
N LEU A 503 15.70 -19.88 -23.59
CA LEU A 503 15.46 -21.24 -23.16
C LEU A 503 13.98 -21.45 -22.84
N ALA A 504 13.37 -22.40 -23.52
CA ALA A 504 11.97 -22.75 -23.29
C ALA A 504 11.83 -23.74 -22.12
N GLY A 505 10.80 -23.52 -21.31
CA GLY A 505 10.39 -24.43 -20.23
C GLY A 505 11.06 -24.13 -18.89
N LEU A 506 10.26 -24.20 -17.83
CA LEU A 506 10.68 -23.91 -16.46
C LEU A 506 11.82 -24.82 -15.99
N GLU A 507 11.70 -26.13 -16.19
CA GLU A 507 12.69 -27.12 -15.75
C GLU A 507 14.07 -26.87 -16.36
N SER A 508 14.10 -26.55 -17.66
CA SER A 508 15.32 -26.23 -18.38
C SER A 508 16.01 -25.01 -17.78
N LYS A 509 15.25 -23.94 -17.48
CA LYS A 509 15.76 -22.71 -16.85
C LYS A 509 16.35 -22.99 -15.47
N ILE A 510 15.60 -23.67 -14.61
CA ILE A 510 16.07 -24.05 -13.27
C ILE A 510 17.34 -24.91 -13.34
N LYS A 511 17.41 -25.86 -14.28
CA LYS A 511 18.60 -26.70 -14.47
C LYS A 511 19.83 -25.87 -14.88
N ARG A 512 19.67 -24.88 -15.77
CA ARG A 512 20.77 -24.00 -16.18
C ARG A 512 21.21 -23.11 -15.03
N LEU A 513 20.29 -22.48 -14.32
CA LEU A 513 20.62 -21.66 -13.15
C LEU A 513 21.42 -22.47 -12.13
N ARG A 514 21.03 -23.73 -11.89
CA ARG A 514 21.77 -24.63 -11.01
C ARG A 514 23.17 -24.95 -11.53
N SER A 515 23.34 -25.21 -12.82
CA SER A 515 24.66 -25.55 -13.37
C SER A 515 25.64 -24.38 -13.42
N TRP A 516 25.15 -23.16 -13.18
CA TRP A 516 25.91 -21.91 -13.20
C TRP A 516 26.06 -21.26 -11.82
N ASP A 517 25.62 -21.95 -10.76
CA ASP A 517 25.56 -21.44 -9.39
C ASP A 517 24.78 -20.11 -9.28
N LEU A 518 23.75 -19.97 -10.12
CA LEU A 518 22.83 -18.83 -10.19
C LEU A 518 21.43 -19.14 -9.64
N LEU A 519 21.16 -20.38 -9.23
CA LEU A 519 19.90 -20.76 -8.58
C LEU A 519 19.98 -20.43 -7.09
N ALA A 520 19.23 -19.43 -6.65
CA ALA A 520 19.10 -19.08 -5.23
C ALA A 520 18.15 -20.05 -4.52
N SER A 521 16.84 -19.95 -4.74
CA SER A 521 15.86 -20.91 -4.20
C SER A 521 14.72 -21.12 -5.19
N THR A 522 13.98 -22.21 -5.01
CA THR A 522 12.71 -22.48 -5.70
C THR A 522 11.50 -22.32 -4.79
N ASP A 523 11.70 -21.92 -3.54
CA ASP A 523 10.67 -21.66 -2.53
C ASP A 523 10.99 -20.39 -1.71
N SER A 524 10.08 -20.02 -0.82
CA SER A 524 10.16 -18.78 -0.03
C SER A 524 11.23 -18.78 1.07
N SER A 525 11.94 -19.89 1.31
CA SER A 525 12.92 -19.99 2.40
C SER A 525 14.12 -19.08 2.17
N CYS A 526 14.54 -18.96 0.90
CA CYS A 526 15.82 -18.35 0.52
C CYS A 526 17.02 -18.90 1.33
N ASP A 527 16.98 -20.16 1.75
CA ASP A 527 17.97 -20.77 2.68
C ASP A 527 19.40 -20.78 2.14
N SER A 528 19.60 -20.69 0.82
CA SER A 528 20.92 -20.59 0.18
C SER A 528 21.60 -19.23 0.32
N LEU A 529 20.99 -18.28 1.05
CA LEU A 529 21.59 -16.98 1.40
C LEU A 529 22.70 -17.11 2.44
N GLU A 530 23.65 -18.03 2.25
CA GLU A 530 24.89 -18.03 3.03
C GLU A 530 25.84 -16.96 2.48
N ASN A 531 25.93 -15.85 3.22
CA ASN A 531 27.07 -14.92 3.31
C ASN A 531 27.09 -13.62 2.50
N GLY A 532 26.04 -13.24 1.76
CA GLY A 532 26.02 -11.91 1.10
C GLY A 532 27.23 -11.64 0.18
N ILE A 533 27.96 -12.69 -0.20
CA ILE A 533 29.15 -12.59 -1.05
C ILE A 533 28.63 -12.20 -2.44
N PRO A 534 29.20 -11.17 -3.11
CA PRO A 534 28.87 -10.87 -4.49
C PRO A 534 29.07 -12.11 -5.36
N TYR A 535 28.24 -12.31 -6.38
CA TYR A 535 28.54 -13.33 -7.38
C TYR A 535 29.92 -13.04 -7.98
N SER A 536 30.87 -13.96 -7.81
CA SER A 536 32.15 -13.93 -8.49
C SER A 536 32.04 -14.69 -9.80
N LEU A 537 32.74 -14.20 -10.83
CA LEU A 537 32.84 -14.93 -12.09
C LEU A 537 33.40 -16.34 -11.84
N PRO A 538 32.88 -17.38 -12.53
CA PRO A 538 33.38 -18.74 -12.36
C PRO A 538 34.86 -18.79 -12.74
N ASP A 539 35.68 -19.43 -11.90
CA ASP A 539 37.12 -19.53 -12.06
C ASP A 539 37.46 -20.44 -13.26
N ARG A 540 38.06 -19.86 -14.32
CA ARG A 540 38.27 -20.55 -15.62
C ARG A 540 39.64 -21.21 -15.73
N THR A 541 39.99 -22.03 -14.76
CA THR A 541 41.06 -23.03 -14.94
C THR A 541 40.54 -24.41 -15.37
N ALA A 542 39.22 -24.63 -15.42
CA ALA A 542 38.63 -25.87 -15.92
C ALA A 542 38.26 -25.78 -17.41
N PRO A 543 38.75 -26.69 -18.28
CA PRO A 543 38.35 -26.74 -19.69
C PRO A 543 36.91 -27.25 -19.83
N VAL A 544 36.16 -26.60 -20.73
CA VAL A 544 34.78 -26.95 -21.12
C VAL A 544 34.77 -28.38 -21.69
N ARG A 545 33.93 -29.26 -21.12
CA ARG A 545 33.62 -30.59 -21.68
C ARG A 545 32.38 -30.54 -22.56
#